data_AF-A0A1J5RLK4-F1
#
_entry.id   AF-A0A1J5RLK4-F1
#
_cell.length_a   1.000
_cell.length_b   1.000
_cell.length_c   1.000
_cell.angle_alpha   90.00
_cell.angle_beta   90.00
_cell.angle_gamma   90.00
#
_symmetry.space_group_name_H-M   'P 1'
#
loop_
_entity.id
_entity.type
_entity.pdbx_description
1 polymer ?
#
loop_
_entity_poly.entity_id
_entity_poly.type
_entity_poly.pdbx_seq_one_letter_code
_entity_poly.pdbx_strand_id
1 'polypeptide(L)'
;MNTRNRPGRHTSPQSGASRPPYGLGTPAGLLQARPRQAVFAPQGIALDPGVAPNPACSTDPGRPCRHPLTNEVENQRLLVHELAVKGSFDAIVPVLKRIAGLQHEADFTERAQAIARAQLGFELPAQILVDAWVAGLDMRTLYGECVMRTLRLMAEQAQLSNPQQDTDEAVAFFLDCGYHAVDISPCSDGRLKGLVRYILRLPDGAVRSKKSYAGAMFDVDANVKRWIETELMRYREGRPVTADAGTRYLKVAVYHWSSSNPTHEGCAAHCSNVTAAAEAGLKRLNEFRQAIENSFCCGASVDTLLIGVDTDTDAIKVHVPDAAGETNLYRFIDNVELYRASVNDDASSARLKVYRAIQVASATTGWGAGNGDPHEGMRRLIASLLINNLSQIEYVCGNWGGRYADIGHAERFISVGDGFEEFQLRNLAYFAHLHTVEEGAPDMDVGIKIFSNLNVRRGLPVPVAIHFRYDSRVPGCRERTMERCRRVRAAIETRYAELSRPGLLVCAMTVQGKRPGSPIEPVEENGASAARGER
;
A
#
# COMPACT_ATOMS: atom_id res chain seq x y z
N MET A 1 62.51 5.32 18.81
CA MET A 1 63.21 6.39 19.57
C MET A 1 62.40 7.67 19.45
N ASN A 2 62.08 8.26 20.60
CA ASN A 2 61.34 9.52 20.77
C ASN A 2 62.11 10.72 20.17
N THR A 3 61.41 11.71 19.60
CA THR A 3 60.99 12.93 20.34
C THR A 3 60.23 13.95 19.46
N ARG A 4 59.17 14.50 20.07
CA ARG A 4 58.67 15.90 19.99
C ARG A 4 58.05 16.42 18.68
N ASN A 5 56.74 16.66 18.70
CA ASN A 5 56.22 18.02 18.95
C ASN A 5 54.71 18.04 19.23
N ARG A 6 54.33 18.64 20.37
CA ARG A 6 52.99 19.08 20.76
C ARG A 6 53.15 20.50 21.34
N PRO A 7 52.39 21.48 20.86
CA PRO A 7 51.36 22.16 21.67
C PRO A 7 50.11 22.47 20.82
N GLY A 8 48.91 22.77 21.33
CA GLY A 8 48.41 22.97 22.68
C GLY A 8 46.92 22.62 22.76
N ARG A 9 46.46 22.38 23.97
CA ARG A 9 45.08 22.07 24.37
C ARG A 9 44.32 23.40 24.54
N HIS A 10 43.25 23.61 23.80
CA HIS A 10 42.17 24.49 24.22
C HIS A 10 41.06 23.64 24.84
N THR A 11 40.94 23.75 26.16
CA THR A 11 39.85 23.25 26.98
C THR A 11 39.05 24.44 27.47
N SER A 12 37.74 24.48 27.20
CA SER A 12 36.68 25.20 27.94
C SER A 12 35.32 24.87 27.28
N PRO A 13 34.19 24.96 27.98
CA PRO A 13 33.74 23.98 28.97
C PRO A 13 32.37 23.37 28.58
N GLN A 14 32.15 22.12 28.97
CA GLN A 14 30.82 21.51 28.94
C GLN A 14 29.93 22.18 30.00
N SER A 15 28.86 22.85 29.56
CA SER A 15 27.75 23.21 30.43
C SER A 15 26.82 22.00 30.57
N GLY A 16 26.75 21.47 31.79
CA GLY A 16 25.72 20.50 32.18
C GLY A 16 24.36 21.19 32.23
N ALA A 17 23.47 20.84 31.31
CA ALA A 17 22.06 21.19 31.39
C ALA A 17 21.26 19.95 31.83
N SER A 18 21.10 19.84 33.15
CA SER A 18 20.10 18.99 33.80
C SER A 18 18.70 19.45 33.36
N ARG A 19 17.99 18.63 32.57
CA ARG A 19 16.57 18.84 32.26
C ARG A 19 15.73 18.50 33.51
N PRO A 20 14.91 19.42 34.04
CA PRO A 20 13.99 19.08 35.13
C PRO A 20 12.76 18.32 34.60
N PRO A 21 12.13 17.48 35.44
CA PRO A 21 10.89 16.79 35.09
C PRO A 21 9.71 17.77 35.06
N TYR A 22 8.89 17.70 34.01
CA TYR A 22 7.65 18.45 33.90
C TYR A 22 6.60 17.90 34.88
N GLY A 23 6.10 18.77 35.76
CA GLY A 23 4.97 18.54 36.65
C GLY A 23 4.02 19.74 36.63
N LEU A 24 2.74 19.41 36.43
CA LEU A 24 1.52 20.03 37.00
C LEU A 24 1.37 21.56 37.02
N GLY A 25 0.38 22.02 36.24
CA GLY A 25 -0.63 22.96 36.74
C GLY A 25 -0.48 24.42 36.34
N THR A 26 -1.34 24.88 35.42
CA THR A 26 -1.86 26.26 35.48
C THR A 26 -3.29 26.25 34.91
N PRO A 27 -4.26 26.89 35.58
CA PRO A 27 -5.68 26.62 35.39
C PRO A 27 -6.24 27.30 34.14
N ALA A 28 -7.17 26.59 33.48
CA ALA A 28 -8.02 27.15 32.45
C ALA A 28 -8.95 28.21 33.05
N GLY A 29 -8.92 29.43 32.53
CA GLY A 29 -9.88 30.47 32.92
C GLY A 29 -9.66 31.76 32.12
N LEU A 30 -10.67 32.10 31.31
CA LEU A 30 -10.91 33.39 30.65
C LEU A 30 -10.18 33.68 29.33
N LEU A 31 -10.58 32.98 28.26
CA LEU A 31 -10.65 33.56 26.92
C LEU A 31 -11.99 33.19 26.26
N GLN A 32 -12.75 34.19 25.84
CA GLN A 32 -14.09 34.06 25.26
C GLN A 32 -14.07 33.20 23.99
N ALA A 33 -14.98 32.22 23.92
CA ALA A 33 -15.22 31.42 22.73
C ALA A 33 -15.73 32.32 21.58
N ARG A 34 -14.97 32.42 20.50
CA ARG A 34 -15.48 32.94 19.23
C ARG A 34 -16.40 31.87 18.60
N PRO A 35 -17.60 32.23 18.11
CA PRO A 35 -18.43 31.29 17.39
C PRO A 35 -17.70 30.87 16.10
N ARG A 36 -17.34 29.59 16.00
CA ARG A 36 -16.91 28.98 14.75
C ARG A 36 -18.14 28.82 13.87
N GLN A 37 -18.21 29.55 12.77
CA GLN A 37 -19.12 29.23 11.66
C GLN A 37 -18.79 27.81 11.16
N ALA A 38 -19.82 26.98 11.04
CA ALA A 38 -19.72 25.67 10.44
C ALA A 38 -19.30 25.81 8.96
N VAL A 39 -18.06 25.44 8.67
CA VAL A 39 -17.64 25.15 7.29
C VAL A 39 -17.95 23.66 7.10
N PHE A 40 -18.73 23.37 6.06
CA PHE A 40 -19.29 22.07 5.65
C PHE A 40 -20.63 21.67 6.27
N ALA A 41 -21.70 22.01 5.56
CA ALA A 41 -22.92 21.19 5.57
C ALA A 41 -22.61 19.85 4.87
N PRO A 42 -23.05 18.71 5.42
CA PRO A 42 -22.87 17.41 4.76
C PRO A 42 -23.64 17.43 3.44
N GLN A 43 -22.96 17.14 2.33
CA GLN A 43 -23.67 16.80 1.11
C GLN A 43 -24.50 15.55 1.42
N GLY A 44 -25.82 15.68 1.29
CA GLY A 44 -26.79 14.62 1.60
C GLY A 44 -26.58 13.41 0.70
N ILE A 45 -25.75 12.48 1.16
CA ILE A 45 -25.81 11.08 0.74
C ILE A 45 -26.91 10.49 1.63
N ALA A 46 -28.09 10.28 1.05
CA ALA A 46 -29.13 9.52 1.72
C ALA A 46 -28.59 8.12 2.00
N LEU A 47 -28.37 7.80 3.28
CA LEU A 47 -28.03 6.45 3.72
C LEU A 47 -29.20 5.53 3.37
N ASP A 48 -28.91 4.48 2.60
CA ASP A 48 -29.87 3.43 2.29
C ASP A 48 -30.31 2.75 3.61
N PRO A 49 -31.61 2.71 3.94
CA PRO A 49 -32.12 2.20 5.23
C PRO A 49 -31.87 0.69 5.45
N GLY A 50 -31.33 -0.04 4.45
CA GLY A 50 -30.89 -1.43 4.57
C GLY A 50 -29.47 -1.62 5.09
N VAL A 51 -28.70 -0.56 5.33
CA VAL A 51 -27.29 -0.64 5.77
C VAL A 51 -27.23 -0.86 7.28
N ALA A 52 -26.83 -2.07 7.69
CA ALA A 52 -26.57 -2.39 9.10
C ALA A 52 -25.64 -1.32 9.75
N PRO A 53 -25.93 -0.90 11.00
CA PRO A 53 -25.20 0.17 11.68
C PRO A 53 -23.71 -0.15 11.80
N ASN A 54 -22.91 0.91 11.86
CA ASN A 54 -21.45 0.86 11.90
C ASN A 54 -20.96 -0.16 12.96
N PRO A 55 -20.16 -1.18 12.56
CA PRO A 55 -19.57 -2.08 13.54
C PRO A 55 -18.68 -1.31 14.53
N ALA A 56 -17.82 -0.39 14.09
CA ALA A 56 -16.85 0.32 14.92
C ALA A 56 -17.41 1.49 15.74
N CYS A 57 -18.38 2.24 15.23
CA CYS A 57 -18.94 3.43 15.89
C CYS A 57 -20.40 3.21 16.29
N SER A 58 -20.61 2.66 17.47
CA SER A 58 -21.92 2.53 18.09
C SER A 58 -22.08 3.56 19.22
N THR A 59 -22.03 4.85 18.90
CA THR A 59 -22.49 5.90 19.83
C THR A 59 -23.92 6.31 19.48
N ASP A 60 -24.62 6.94 20.43
CA ASP A 60 -25.96 7.49 20.25
C ASP A 60 -26.15 8.09 18.84
N PRO A 61 -27.29 7.82 18.18
CA PRO A 61 -27.51 8.24 16.79
C PRO A 61 -27.25 9.74 16.64
N GLY A 62 -26.18 10.09 15.92
CA GLY A 62 -25.84 11.47 15.58
C GLY A 62 -24.51 12.00 16.13
N ARG A 63 -23.80 11.28 17.03
CA ARG A 63 -22.45 11.69 17.44
C ARG A 63 -21.38 10.97 16.60
N PRO A 64 -20.52 11.70 15.85
CA PRO A 64 -19.39 11.06 15.19
C PRO A 64 -18.38 10.58 16.24
N CYS A 65 -17.96 9.32 16.14
CA CYS A 65 -16.89 8.78 16.98
C CYS A 65 -15.60 9.54 16.74
N ARG A 66 -14.92 9.89 17.84
CA ARG A 66 -13.58 10.47 17.84
C ARG A 66 -12.74 9.75 18.87
N HIS A 67 -11.90 8.86 18.41
CA HIS A 67 -11.03 8.05 19.21
C HIS A 67 -9.86 8.90 19.72
N PRO A 68 -9.54 8.86 21.03
CA PRO A 68 -8.55 9.75 21.64
C PRO A 68 -7.11 9.55 21.12
N LEU A 69 -6.85 8.46 20.40
CA LEU A 69 -5.55 8.14 19.78
C LEU A 69 -5.49 8.40 18.27
N THR A 70 -6.53 8.98 17.67
CA THR A 70 -6.54 9.29 16.24
C THR A 70 -5.57 10.44 15.92
N ASN A 71 -4.76 10.26 14.88
CA ASN A 71 -4.03 11.35 14.25
C ASN A 71 -4.92 12.05 13.21
N GLU A 72 -5.72 13.03 13.65
CA GLU A 72 -6.66 13.76 12.78
C GLU A 72 -5.95 14.53 11.65
N VAL A 73 -4.78 15.10 11.93
CA VAL A 73 -4.00 15.87 10.94
C VAL A 73 -3.55 14.96 9.80
N GLU A 74 -3.04 13.77 10.13
CA GLU A 74 -2.62 12.81 9.11
C GLU A 74 -3.82 12.24 8.36
N ASN A 75 -4.95 11.99 9.03
CA ASN A 75 -6.18 11.58 8.34
C ASN A 75 -6.63 12.60 7.28
N GLN A 76 -6.56 13.90 7.57
CA GLN A 76 -6.90 14.94 6.61
C GLN A 76 -5.92 14.97 5.43
N ARG A 77 -4.61 14.84 5.69
CA ARG A 77 -3.59 14.77 4.64
C ARG A 77 -3.79 13.58 3.72
N LEU A 78 -4.03 12.41 4.30
CA LEU A 78 -4.32 11.19 3.55
C LEU A 78 -5.60 11.31 2.73
N LEU A 79 -6.67 11.92 3.27
CA LEU A 79 -7.91 12.16 2.53
C LEU A 79 -7.69 13.05 1.30
N VAL A 80 -6.99 14.17 1.48
CA VAL A 80 -6.65 15.09 0.38
C VAL A 80 -5.85 14.35 -0.69
N HIS A 81 -4.89 13.53 -0.29
CA HIS A 81 -4.09 12.73 -1.21
C HIS A 81 -4.92 11.67 -1.96
N GLU A 82 -5.77 10.92 -1.26
CA GLU A 82 -6.66 9.92 -1.86
C GLU A 82 -7.61 10.56 -2.88
N LEU A 83 -8.28 11.66 -2.51
CA LEU A 83 -9.22 12.37 -3.37
C LEU A 83 -8.54 12.98 -4.60
N ALA A 84 -7.34 13.56 -4.43
CA ALA A 84 -6.59 14.12 -5.54
C ALA A 84 -6.25 13.04 -6.58
N VAL A 85 -5.65 11.93 -6.15
CA VAL A 85 -5.23 10.87 -7.07
C VAL A 85 -6.44 10.17 -7.69
N LYS A 86 -7.42 9.71 -6.90
CA LYS A 86 -8.62 9.04 -7.44
C LYS A 86 -9.40 9.97 -8.35
N GLY A 87 -9.56 11.24 -7.97
CA GLY A 87 -10.21 12.27 -8.78
C GLY A 87 -9.57 12.44 -10.17
N SER A 88 -8.24 12.39 -10.26
CA SER A 88 -7.54 12.47 -11.56
C SER A 88 -7.83 11.28 -12.48
N PHE A 89 -8.00 10.06 -11.95
CA PHE A 89 -8.41 8.92 -12.76
C PHE A 89 -9.92 8.96 -13.10
N ASP A 90 -10.76 9.32 -12.13
CA ASP A 90 -12.21 9.35 -12.31
C ASP A 90 -12.64 10.46 -13.29
N ALA A 91 -11.84 11.52 -13.46
CA ALA A 91 -12.03 12.57 -14.46
C ALA A 91 -11.86 12.10 -15.92
N ILE A 92 -11.14 10.99 -16.17
CA ILE A 92 -10.82 10.53 -17.54
C ILE A 92 -12.10 10.26 -18.33
N VAL A 93 -13.03 9.46 -17.81
CA VAL A 93 -14.22 9.04 -18.56
C VAL A 93 -15.14 10.23 -18.91
N PRO A 94 -15.50 11.13 -17.98
CA PRO A 94 -16.27 12.33 -18.32
C PRO A 94 -15.59 13.22 -19.36
N VAL A 95 -14.27 13.42 -19.27
CA VAL A 95 -13.52 14.23 -20.24
C VAL A 95 -13.55 13.59 -21.61
N LEU A 96 -13.29 12.29 -21.72
CA LEU A 96 -13.30 11.60 -23.00
C LEU A 96 -14.70 11.57 -23.63
N LYS A 97 -15.77 11.43 -22.84
CA LYS A 97 -17.15 11.58 -23.34
C LYS A 97 -17.41 12.96 -23.92
N ARG A 98 -16.93 14.01 -23.25
CA ARG A 98 -17.06 15.39 -23.73
C ARG A 98 -16.29 15.60 -25.03
N ILE A 99 -15.06 15.07 -25.13
CA ILE A 99 -14.24 15.16 -26.35
C ILE A 99 -14.88 14.39 -27.50
N ALA A 100 -15.37 13.18 -27.26
CA ALA A 100 -16.06 12.38 -28.28
C ALA A 100 -17.28 13.10 -28.86
N GLY A 101 -17.99 13.88 -28.06
CA GLY A 101 -19.12 14.71 -28.53
C GLY A 101 -18.75 15.84 -29.49
N LEU A 102 -17.46 16.17 -29.63
CA LEU A 102 -16.95 17.24 -30.51
C LEU A 102 -16.27 16.72 -31.78
N GLN A 103 -16.21 15.39 -31.99
CA GLN A 103 -15.35 14.76 -33.00
C GLN A 103 -15.62 15.18 -34.46
N HIS A 104 -16.77 15.80 -34.73
CA HIS A 104 -17.18 16.23 -36.08
C HIS A 104 -17.03 17.73 -36.32
N GLU A 105 -16.50 18.47 -35.34
CA GLU A 105 -16.28 19.92 -35.45
C GLU A 105 -15.00 20.21 -36.26
N ALA A 106 -15.00 21.32 -37.01
CA ALA A 106 -13.85 21.70 -37.85
C ALA A 106 -12.57 22.00 -37.04
N ASP A 107 -12.73 22.46 -35.79
CA ASP A 107 -11.67 22.78 -34.84
C ASP A 107 -11.47 21.70 -33.77
N PHE A 108 -11.96 20.47 -34.03
CA PHE A 108 -11.98 19.36 -33.07
C PHE A 108 -10.65 19.15 -32.36
N THR A 109 -9.54 19.03 -33.11
CA THR A 109 -8.22 18.73 -32.54
C THR A 109 -7.78 19.80 -31.53
N GLU A 110 -7.95 21.08 -31.86
CA GLU A 110 -7.56 22.19 -30.98
C GLU A 110 -8.42 22.21 -29.71
N ARG A 111 -9.74 22.05 -29.85
CA ARG A 111 -10.67 21.99 -28.72
C ARG A 111 -10.43 20.79 -27.82
N ALA A 112 -10.19 19.61 -28.41
CA ALA A 112 -9.86 18.40 -27.68
C ALA A 112 -8.59 18.57 -26.84
N GLN A 113 -7.53 19.15 -27.43
CA GLN A 113 -6.29 19.44 -26.71
C GLN A 113 -6.48 20.50 -25.61
N ALA A 114 -7.27 21.54 -25.86
CA ALA A 114 -7.58 22.54 -24.85
C ALA A 114 -8.34 21.94 -23.65
N ILE A 115 -9.33 21.08 -23.92
CA ILE A 115 -10.09 20.36 -22.89
C ILE A 115 -9.18 19.44 -22.08
N ALA A 116 -8.34 18.65 -22.75
CA ALA A 116 -7.43 17.70 -22.09
C ALA A 116 -6.40 18.41 -21.21
N ARG A 117 -5.75 19.47 -21.70
CA ARG A 117 -4.82 20.27 -20.89
C ARG A 117 -5.50 20.87 -19.66
N ALA A 118 -6.70 21.41 -19.82
CA ALA A 118 -7.42 22.07 -18.73
C ALA A 118 -7.93 21.10 -17.66
N GLN A 119 -8.35 19.88 -18.03
CA GLN A 119 -9.04 18.95 -17.11
C GLN A 119 -8.23 17.70 -16.74
N LEU A 120 -7.28 17.29 -17.57
CA LEU A 120 -6.40 16.14 -17.32
C LEU A 120 -4.95 16.56 -17.03
N GLY A 121 -4.57 17.79 -17.36
CA GLY A 121 -3.22 18.32 -17.13
C GLY A 121 -2.18 17.89 -18.17
N PHE A 122 -2.59 17.26 -19.27
CA PHE A 122 -1.71 16.84 -20.36
C PHE A 122 -2.42 16.89 -21.71
N GLU A 123 -1.62 16.89 -22.78
CA GLU A 123 -2.12 16.76 -24.16
C GLU A 123 -2.45 15.30 -24.50
N LEU A 124 -3.36 15.09 -25.44
CA LEU A 124 -3.70 13.78 -26.00
C LEU A 124 -2.80 13.44 -27.19
N PRO A 125 -2.68 12.16 -27.58
CA PRO A 125 -1.94 11.78 -28.79
C PRO A 125 -2.53 12.46 -30.04
N ALA A 126 -1.77 13.36 -30.67
CA ALA A 126 -2.26 14.18 -31.77
C ALA A 126 -2.78 13.36 -32.95
N GLN A 127 -2.10 12.25 -33.29
CA GLN A 127 -2.47 11.39 -34.40
C GLN A 127 -3.87 10.79 -34.22
N ILE A 128 -4.23 10.35 -33.00
CA ILE A 128 -5.56 9.80 -32.70
C ILE A 128 -6.66 10.85 -32.92
N LEU A 129 -6.37 12.12 -32.61
CA LEU A 129 -7.31 13.21 -32.83
C LEU A 129 -7.45 13.56 -34.32
N VAL A 130 -6.34 13.58 -35.05
CA VAL A 130 -6.30 13.87 -36.49
C VAL A 130 -7.03 12.79 -37.29
N ASP A 131 -6.90 11.52 -36.91
CA ASP A 131 -7.51 10.40 -37.66
C ASP A 131 -8.99 10.18 -37.30
N ALA A 132 -9.52 10.91 -36.30
CA ALA A 132 -10.88 10.71 -35.79
C ALA A 132 -11.98 10.92 -36.84
N TRP A 133 -11.74 11.73 -37.88
CA TRP A 133 -12.72 11.95 -38.94
C TRP A 133 -12.88 10.73 -39.88
N VAL A 134 -11.88 9.83 -39.94
CA VAL A 134 -11.89 8.67 -40.85
C VAL A 134 -12.73 7.53 -40.29
N ALA A 135 -12.45 7.11 -39.05
CA ALA A 135 -13.04 5.92 -38.44
C ALA A 135 -13.76 6.20 -37.10
N GLY A 136 -13.90 7.47 -36.73
CA GLY A 136 -14.28 7.88 -35.38
C GLY A 136 -13.07 7.90 -34.44
N LEU A 137 -13.27 8.49 -33.26
CA LEU A 137 -12.23 8.56 -32.24
C LEU A 137 -11.90 7.17 -31.68
N ASP A 138 -10.62 6.75 -31.71
CA ASP A 138 -10.17 5.51 -31.05
C ASP A 138 -10.19 5.66 -29.53
N MET A 139 -11.38 5.46 -28.96
CA MET A 139 -11.64 5.60 -27.53
C MET A 139 -10.90 4.58 -26.68
N ARG A 140 -10.56 3.40 -27.24
CA ARG A 140 -9.87 2.35 -26.49
C ARG A 140 -8.43 2.76 -26.25
N THR A 141 -7.72 3.09 -27.33
CA THR A 141 -6.34 3.57 -27.22
C THR A 141 -6.28 4.87 -26.41
N LEU A 142 -7.19 5.82 -26.66
CA LEU A 142 -7.21 7.09 -25.97
C LEU A 142 -7.45 6.96 -24.46
N TYR A 143 -8.37 6.08 -24.04
CA TYR A 143 -8.60 5.80 -22.63
C TYR A 143 -7.36 5.20 -21.95
N GLY A 144 -6.74 4.19 -22.58
CA GLY A 144 -5.51 3.59 -22.06
C GLY A 144 -4.37 4.60 -21.92
N GLU A 145 -4.15 5.44 -22.94
CA GLU A 145 -3.17 6.53 -22.90
C GLU A 145 -3.45 7.53 -21.78
N CYS A 146 -4.70 7.93 -21.59
CA CYS A 146 -5.08 8.83 -20.50
C CYS A 146 -4.77 8.21 -19.14
N VAL A 147 -5.12 6.94 -18.92
CA VAL A 147 -4.83 6.24 -17.66
C VAL A 147 -3.33 6.22 -17.38
N MET A 148 -2.50 5.95 -18.39
CA MET A 148 -1.05 5.86 -18.23
C MET A 148 -0.36 7.22 -18.08
N ARG A 149 -0.90 8.27 -18.72
CA ARG A 149 -0.43 9.66 -18.51
C ARG A 149 -0.83 10.18 -17.13
N THR A 150 -2.05 9.94 -16.69
CA THR A 150 -2.49 10.25 -15.32
C THR A 150 -1.61 9.54 -14.30
N LEU A 151 -1.32 8.25 -14.51
CA LEU A 151 -0.39 7.51 -13.65
C LEU A 151 0.96 8.21 -13.55
N ARG A 152 1.61 8.56 -14.66
CA ARG A 152 2.92 9.23 -14.61
C ARG A 152 2.85 10.61 -13.95
N LEU A 153 1.84 11.41 -14.30
CA LEU A 153 1.63 12.74 -13.71
C LEU A 153 1.48 12.66 -12.19
N MET A 154 0.69 11.72 -11.69
CA MET A 154 0.52 11.55 -10.24
C MET A 154 1.83 11.14 -9.56
N ALA A 155 2.73 10.43 -10.24
CA ALA A 155 3.96 9.90 -9.64
C ALA A 155 4.96 11.04 -9.46
N GLU A 156 5.08 11.86 -10.50
CA GLU A 156 5.86 13.10 -10.48
C GLU A 156 5.37 14.03 -9.35
N GLN A 157 4.05 14.22 -9.22
CA GLN A 157 3.47 15.02 -8.14
C GLN A 157 3.70 14.43 -6.74
N ALA A 158 3.60 13.10 -6.59
CA ALA A 158 3.87 12.42 -5.33
C ALA A 158 5.34 12.59 -4.91
N GLN A 159 6.28 12.54 -5.85
CA GLN A 159 7.70 12.78 -5.58
C GLN A 159 7.97 14.20 -5.09
N LEU A 160 7.31 15.21 -5.67
CA LEU A 160 7.45 16.61 -5.25
C LEU A 160 6.86 16.88 -3.86
N SER A 161 5.85 16.11 -3.46
CA SER A 161 5.05 16.36 -2.25
C SER A 161 5.50 15.57 -1.02
N ASN A 162 6.47 14.66 -1.16
CA ASN A 162 6.84 13.71 -0.11
C ASN A 162 8.25 14.04 0.45
N PRO A 163 8.38 14.96 1.42
CA PRO A 163 9.64 15.13 2.13
C PRO A 163 9.91 13.84 2.91
N GLN A 164 11.14 13.33 2.80
CA GLN A 164 11.65 12.08 3.39
C GLN A 164 11.64 12.04 4.94
N GLN A 165 10.77 12.82 5.61
CA GLN A 165 11.00 13.35 6.94
C GLN A 165 10.96 12.34 8.10
N ASP A 166 10.38 11.13 7.93
CA ASP A 166 10.20 10.20 9.06
C ASP A 166 10.83 8.80 8.84
N THR A 167 11.66 8.62 7.81
CA THR A 167 12.24 7.29 7.51
C THR A 167 13.24 6.85 8.58
N ASP A 168 14.11 7.75 9.04
CA ASP A 168 15.14 7.43 10.03
C ASP A 168 14.53 7.11 11.40
N GLU A 169 13.48 7.83 11.81
CA GLU A 169 12.77 7.58 13.07
C GLU A 169 12.08 6.21 13.06
N ALA A 170 11.45 5.83 11.95
CA ALA A 170 10.82 4.52 11.83
C ALA A 170 11.84 3.37 11.75
N VAL A 171 12.97 3.57 11.07
CA VAL A 171 14.06 2.58 11.08
C VAL A 171 14.61 2.42 12.50
N ALA A 172 14.82 3.52 13.23
CA ALA A 172 15.22 3.47 14.63
C ALA A 172 14.19 2.74 15.50
N PHE A 173 12.90 3.02 15.30
CA PHE A 173 11.81 2.32 15.99
C PHE A 173 11.82 0.81 15.70
N PHE A 174 12.05 0.38 14.47
CA PHE A 174 12.14 -1.04 14.14
C PHE A 174 13.36 -1.69 14.79
N LEU A 175 14.51 -1.02 14.79
CA LEU A 175 15.72 -1.50 15.46
C LEU A 175 15.53 -1.63 16.97
N ASP A 176 14.89 -0.64 17.60
CA ASP A 176 14.46 -0.69 19.00
C ASP A 176 13.50 -1.86 19.28
N CYS A 177 12.69 -2.25 18.30
CA CYS A 177 11.82 -3.42 18.37
C CYS A 177 12.56 -4.74 18.08
N GLY A 178 13.86 -4.69 17.78
CA GLY A 178 14.68 -5.87 17.46
C GLY A 178 14.69 -6.25 15.98
N TYR A 179 14.25 -5.37 15.07
CA TYR A 179 14.14 -5.66 13.64
C TYR A 179 15.05 -4.79 12.78
N HIS A 180 15.96 -5.42 12.03
CA HIS A 180 16.78 -4.70 11.05
C HIS A 180 16.12 -4.59 9.67
N ALA A 181 15.03 -5.33 9.44
CA ALA A 181 14.25 -5.24 8.22
C ALA A 181 12.81 -5.70 8.48
N VAL A 182 11.85 -5.01 7.86
CA VAL A 182 10.43 -5.36 7.86
C VAL A 182 9.99 -5.61 6.42
N ASP A 183 9.55 -6.82 6.13
CA ASP A 183 9.04 -7.23 4.82
C ASP A 183 7.58 -7.66 4.91
N ILE A 184 6.71 -7.03 4.14
CA ILE A 184 5.26 -7.21 4.22
C ILE A 184 4.74 -7.77 2.90
N SER A 185 3.99 -8.87 2.94
CA SER A 185 3.33 -9.46 1.77
C SER A 185 1.82 -9.54 1.94
N PRO A 186 1.06 -8.55 1.42
CA PRO A 186 -0.39 -8.62 1.37
C PRO A 186 -0.92 -9.43 0.19
N CYS A 187 -2.22 -9.70 0.20
CA CYS A 187 -2.95 -10.08 -1.00
C CYS A 187 -2.82 -9.01 -2.09
N SER A 188 -2.80 -9.43 -3.36
CA SER A 188 -2.85 -8.57 -4.56
C SER A 188 -4.14 -7.76 -4.75
N ASP A 189 -5.14 -8.01 -3.90
CA ASP A 189 -6.40 -7.27 -3.87
C ASP A 189 -6.16 -5.75 -3.79
N GLY A 190 -6.77 -4.99 -4.69
CA GLY A 190 -6.58 -3.55 -4.78
C GLY A 190 -7.00 -2.80 -3.51
N ARG A 191 -7.86 -3.38 -2.67
CA ARG A 191 -8.26 -2.80 -1.39
C ARG A 191 -7.10 -2.76 -0.39
N LEU A 192 -6.12 -3.65 -0.51
CA LEU A 192 -4.91 -3.66 0.33
C LEU A 192 -3.76 -2.79 -0.23
N LYS A 193 -3.94 -2.11 -1.38
CA LYS A 193 -2.87 -1.30 -1.97
C LYS A 193 -2.46 -0.12 -1.08
N GLY A 194 -3.34 0.34 -0.19
CA GLY A 194 -3.07 1.34 0.85
C GLY A 194 -2.49 0.79 2.16
N LEU A 195 -2.15 -0.50 2.26
CA LEU A 195 -1.82 -1.16 3.53
C LEU A 195 -0.75 -0.43 4.37
N VAL A 196 0.41 -0.12 3.77
CA VAL A 196 1.55 0.45 4.51
C VAL A 196 1.24 1.88 4.96
N ARG A 197 0.81 2.74 4.02
CA ARG A 197 0.60 4.17 4.28
C ARG A 197 -0.69 4.50 5.03
N TYR A 198 -1.79 3.78 4.79
CA TYR A 198 -3.10 4.06 5.39
C TYR A 198 -3.39 3.11 6.55
N ILE A 199 -3.36 1.79 6.32
CA ILE A 199 -3.85 0.83 7.33
C ILE A 199 -2.88 0.70 8.50
N LEU A 200 -1.57 0.63 8.23
CA LEU A 200 -0.53 0.43 9.24
C LEU A 200 0.19 1.72 9.66
N ARG A 201 0.01 2.82 8.90
CA ARG A 201 0.69 4.12 9.08
C ARG A 201 2.21 3.99 9.24
N LEU A 202 2.81 3.11 8.44
CA LEU A 202 4.26 2.95 8.39
C LEU A 202 4.83 3.83 7.27
N PRO A 203 5.97 4.50 7.48
CA PRO A 203 6.59 5.28 6.42
C PRO A 203 7.22 4.37 5.38
N ASP A 204 7.02 4.72 4.11
CA ASP A 204 7.37 3.87 2.98
C ASP A 204 8.85 3.49 2.91
N GLY A 205 9.73 4.42 3.26
CA GLY A 205 11.18 4.20 3.21
C GLY A 205 11.70 3.23 4.28
N ALA A 206 10.93 2.98 5.35
CA ALA A 206 11.36 2.12 6.46
C ALA A 206 10.98 0.65 6.24
N VAL A 207 10.02 0.36 5.36
CA VAL A 207 9.62 -1.01 5.01
C VAL A 207 10.52 -1.52 3.89
N ARG A 208 11.25 -2.62 4.15
CA ARG A 208 12.24 -3.19 3.22
C ARG A 208 11.59 -3.69 1.92
N SER A 209 10.40 -4.29 2.02
CA SER A 209 9.62 -4.73 0.87
C SER A 209 8.14 -4.80 1.20
N LYS A 210 7.30 -4.53 0.20
CA LYS A 210 5.84 -4.57 0.29
C LYS A 210 5.19 -5.31 -0.90
N LYS A 211 5.83 -6.39 -1.37
CA LYS A 211 5.39 -7.13 -2.55
C LYS A 211 4.12 -7.94 -2.25
N SER A 212 3.05 -7.68 -2.99
CA SER A 212 1.77 -8.38 -2.89
C SER A 212 1.68 -9.56 -3.85
N TYR A 213 0.92 -10.58 -3.45
CA TYR A 213 0.71 -11.81 -4.22
C TYR A 213 -0.75 -12.25 -4.06
N ALA A 214 -1.36 -12.88 -5.06
CA ALA A 214 -2.72 -13.38 -4.95
C ALA A 214 -2.87 -14.30 -3.72
N GLY A 215 -3.82 -13.99 -2.84
CA GLY A 215 -4.03 -14.75 -1.60
C GLY A 215 -2.89 -14.64 -0.58
N ALA A 216 -2.03 -13.62 -0.68
CA ALA A 216 -0.81 -13.47 0.11
C ALA A 216 0.20 -14.63 -0.06
N MET A 217 0.12 -15.34 -1.18
CA MET A 217 0.95 -16.51 -1.50
C MET A 217 2.32 -16.09 -2.02
N PHE A 218 3.11 -15.44 -1.17
CA PHE A 218 4.44 -14.95 -1.56
C PHE A 218 5.41 -16.08 -1.91
N ASP A 219 6.29 -15.79 -2.86
CA ASP A 219 7.37 -16.70 -3.29
C ASP A 219 8.44 -16.82 -2.19
N VAL A 220 8.54 -18.01 -1.59
CA VAL A 220 9.46 -18.30 -0.49
C VAL A 220 10.91 -18.11 -0.94
N ASP A 221 11.30 -18.60 -2.11
CA ASP A 221 12.68 -18.54 -2.62
C ASP A 221 13.09 -17.09 -2.92
N ALA A 222 12.18 -16.29 -3.49
CA ALA A 222 12.43 -14.87 -3.73
C ALA A 222 12.61 -14.09 -2.41
N ASN A 223 11.91 -14.49 -1.34
CA ASN A 223 12.07 -13.87 -0.01
C ASN A 223 13.36 -14.35 0.68
N VAL A 224 13.75 -15.62 0.52
CA VAL A 224 15.05 -16.12 1.00
C VAL A 224 16.19 -15.34 0.37
N LYS A 225 16.15 -15.12 -0.96
CA LYS A 225 17.15 -14.29 -1.66
C LYS A 225 17.23 -12.87 -1.09
N ARG A 226 16.08 -12.26 -0.76
CA ARG A 226 16.05 -10.92 -0.17
C ARG A 226 16.60 -10.89 1.26
N TRP A 227 16.35 -11.93 2.05
CA TRP A 227 16.96 -12.10 3.35
C TRP A 227 18.48 -12.19 3.23
N ILE A 228 19.00 -13.02 2.32
CA ILE A 228 20.45 -13.15 2.05
C ILE A 228 21.05 -11.78 1.67
N GLU A 229 20.43 -11.05 0.75
CA GLU A 229 20.89 -9.71 0.35
C GLU A 229 20.95 -8.74 1.54
N THR A 230 19.97 -8.83 2.45
CA THR A 230 19.86 -7.96 3.62
C THR A 230 20.92 -8.32 4.66
N GLU A 231 21.10 -9.60 4.97
CA GLU A 231 22.15 -10.07 5.88
C GLU A 231 23.55 -9.77 5.34
N LEU A 232 23.79 -10.00 4.05
CA LEU A 232 25.07 -9.68 3.42
C LEU A 232 25.40 -8.19 3.52
N MET A 233 24.40 -7.31 3.39
CA MET A 233 24.56 -5.87 3.59
C MET A 233 24.95 -5.55 5.04
N ARG A 234 24.36 -6.21 6.04
CA ARG A 234 24.73 -6.04 7.46
C ARG A 234 26.17 -6.46 7.72
N TYR A 235 26.61 -7.59 7.16
CA TYR A 235 27.99 -8.07 7.32
C TYR A 235 29.02 -7.18 6.61
N ARG A 236 28.71 -6.69 5.39
CA ARG A 236 29.68 -5.96 4.57
C ARG A 236 29.70 -4.45 4.79
N GLU A 237 28.54 -3.87 5.09
CA GLU A 237 28.36 -2.42 5.18
C GLU A 237 27.89 -1.97 6.57
N GLY A 238 27.49 -2.88 7.45
CA GLY A 238 26.95 -2.53 8.76
C GLY A 238 25.60 -1.81 8.68
N ARG A 239 24.83 -2.02 7.60
CA ARG A 239 23.57 -1.31 7.34
C ARG A 239 22.35 -2.25 7.39
N PRO A 240 21.22 -1.81 7.98
CA PRO A 240 21.07 -0.58 8.78
C PRO A 240 21.81 -0.65 10.13
N VAL A 241 22.18 -1.85 10.56
CA VAL A 241 23.04 -2.13 11.72
C VAL A 241 23.98 -3.29 11.40
N THR A 242 25.02 -3.48 12.22
CA THR A 242 25.95 -4.60 12.07
C THR A 242 25.28 -5.96 12.35
N ALA A 243 25.89 -7.03 11.84
CA ALA A 243 25.36 -8.39 11.96
C ALA A 243 25.25 -8.88 13.42
N ASP A 244 26.11 -8.37 14.31
CA ASP A 244 26.20 -8.70 15.73
C ASP A 244 25.20 -7.92 16.62
N ALA A 245 24.37 -7.05 16.05
CA ALA A 245 23.43 -6.19 16.80
C ALA A 245 22.25 -6.93 17.47
N GLY A 246 22.15 -8.26 17.35
CA GLY A 246 21.09 -9.05 18.01
C GLY A 246 19.68 -8.84 17.46
N THR A 247 19.53 -8.35 16.22
CA THR A 247 18.25 -8.10 15.56
C THR A 247 17.89 -9.20 14.57
N ARG A 248 16.59 -9.34 14.26
CA ARG A 248 16.08 -10.28 13.25
C ARG A 248 15.43 -9.59 12.07
N TYR A 249 15.27 -10.36 11.00
CA TYR A 249 14.41 -10.00 9.88
C TYR A 249 12.96 -10.33 10.23
N LEU A 250 12.05 -9.38 10.05
CA LEU A 250 10.62 -9.59 10.26
C LEU A 250 9.89 -9.81 8.93
N LYS A 251 9.23 -10.95 8.79
CA LYS A 251 8.31 -11.22 7.68
C LYS A 251 6.85 -11.13 8.13
N VAL A 252 6.07 -10.32 7.44
CA VAL A 252 4.64 -10.14 7.69
C VAL A 252 3.83 -10.66 6.51
N ALA A 253 2.82 -11.48 6.76
CA ALA A 253 1.82 -11.85 5.75
C ALA A 253 0.48 -11.21 6.11
N VAL A 254 -0.23 -10.69 5.10
CA VAL A 254 -1.50 -9.99 5.31
C VAL A 254 -2.63 -10.61 4.49
N TYR A 255 -3.51 -11.35 5.17
CA TYR A 255 -4.75 -11.85 4.59
C TYR A 255 -5.88 -10.82 4.76
N HIS A 256 -7.01 -11.04 4.10
CA HIS A 256 -8.14 -10.13 4.22
C HIS A 256 -9.50 -10.82 4.09
N TRP A 257 -10.54 -10.13 4.56
CA TRP A 257 -11.93 -10.51 4.39
C TRP A 257 -12.82 -9.27 4.20
N SER A 258 -14.09 -9.48 3.93
CA SER A 258 -15.14 -8.46 4.02
C SER A 258 -16.08 -8.88 5.15
N SER A 259 -16.25 -8.02 6.16
CA SER A 259 -17.15 -8.33 7.29
C SER A 259 -18.62 -8.30 6.90
N SER A 260 -19.01 -7.48 5.93
CA SER A 260 -20.41 -7.35 5.51
C SER A 260 -20.82 -8.26 4.36
N ASN A 261 -19.88 -8.76 3.56
CA ASN A 261 -20.16 -9.78 2.55
C ASN A 261 -19.11 -10.91 2.54
N PRO A 262 -19.04 -11.72 3.61
CA PRO A 262 -17.94 -12.67 3.82
C PRO A 262 -17.83 -13.77 2.78
N THR A 263 -18.92 -14.15 2.12
CA THR A 263 -18.94 -15.27 1.15
C THR A 263 -18.69 -14.84 -0.29
N HIS A 264 -18.63 -13.54 -0.59
CA HIS A 264 -18.46 -13.03 -1.95
C HIS A 264 -17.36 -11.99 -2.10
N GLU A 265 -17.13 -11.14 -1.08
CA GLU A 265 -16.18 -10.01 -1.16
C GLU A 265 -14.93 -10.21 -0.28
N GLY A 266 -14.67 -11.46 0.13
CA GLY A 266 -13.42 -11.86 0.76
C GLY A 266 -12.29 -12.10 -0.25
N CYS A 267 -11.28 -12.87 0.14
CA CYS A 267 -10.15 -13.16 -0.74
C CYS A 267 -10.55 -14.11 -1.89
N ALA A 268 -10.57 -13.61 -3.12
CA ALA A 268 -10.94 -14.38 -4.30
C ALA A 268 -10.03 -15.62 -4.53
N ALA A 269 -8.73 -15.50 -4.23
CA ALA A 269 -7.76 -16.60 -4.36
C ALA A 269 -8.07 -17.78 -3.42
N HIS A 270 -8.79 -17.52 -2.33
CA HIS A 270 -9.20 -18.51 -1.32
C HIS A 270 -10.72 -18.68 -1.28
N CYS A 271 -11.40 -18.41 -2.40
CA CYS A 271 -12.85 -18.57 -2.56
C CYS A 271 -13.68 -17.87 -1.47
N SER A 272 -13.24 -16.68 -1.02
CA SER A 272 -13.88 -15.92 0.05
C SER A 272 -13.92 -16.65 1.41
N ASN A 273 -13.12 -17.70 1.61
CA ASN A 273 -12.99 -18.38 2.89
C ASN A 273 -11.88 -17.73 3.72
N VAL A 274 -12.28 -16.96 4.75
CA VAL A 274 -11.35 -16.23 5.63
C VAL A 274 -10.39 -17.16 6.37
N THR A 275 -10.87 -18.33 6.81
CA THR A 275 -10.03 -19.32 7.51
C THR A 275 -8.97 -19.88 6.57
N ALA A 276 -9.37 -20.28 5.36
CA ALA A 276 -8.43 -20.78 4.36
C ALA A 276 -7.37 -19.71 3.99
N ALA A 277 -7.78 -18.44 3.88
CA ALA A 277 -6.86 -17.33 3.61
C ALA A 277 -5.85 -17.12 4.76
N ALA A 278 -6.30 -17.17 6.01
CA ALA A 278 -5.44 -17.04 7.18
C ALA A 278 -4.48 -18.23 7.34
N GLU A 279 -4.98 -19.46 7.16
CA GLU A 279 -4.19 -20.70 7.18
C GLU A 279 -3.11 -20.70 6.09
N ALA A 280 -3.46 -20.30 4.87
CA ALA A 280 -2.51 -20.22 3.77
C ALA A 280 -1.40 -19.19 4.02
N GLY A 281 -1.75 -18.01 4.55
CA GLY A 281 -0.79 -17.00 4.95
C GLY A 281 0.16 -17.47 6.06
N LEU A 282 -0.39 -18.11 7.10
CA LEU A 282 0.41 -18.70 8.19
C LEU A 282 1.34 -19.80 7.67
N LYS A 283 0.83 -20.68 6.82
CA LYS A 283 1.63 -21.75 6.20
C LYS A 283 2.82 -21.16 5.43
N ARG A 284 2.61 -20.10 4.64
CA ARG A 284 3.69 -19.45 3.89
C ARG A 284 4.74 -18.80 4.80
N LEU A 285 4.32 -18.18 5.91
CA LEU A 285 5.25 -17.67 6.92
C LEU A 285 6.13 -18.79 7.51
N ASN A 286 5.51 -19.92 7.84
CA ASN A 286 6.20 -21.08 8.39
C ASN A 286 7.19 -21.70 7.38
N GLU A 287 6.77 -21.85 6.12
CA GLU A 287 7.65 -22.32 5.03
C GLU A 287 8.87 -21.40 4.86
N PHE A 288 8.68 -20.08 4.94
CA PHE A 288 9.79 -19.13 4.87
C PHE A 288 10.74 -19.22 6.06
N ARG A 289 10.21 -19.28 7.29
CA ARG A 289 11.04 -19.49 8.49
C ARG A 289 11.86 -20.78 8.37
N GLN A 290 11.21 -21.89 8.05
CA GLN A 290 11.85 -23.19 7.89
C GLN A 290 12.90 -23.18 6.78
N ALA A 291 12.66 -22.47 5.67
CA ALA A 291 13.64 -22.34 4.61
C ALA A 291 14.93 -21.66 5.09
N ILE A 292 14.82 -20.63 5.93
CA ILE A 292 16.00 -19.98 6.54
C ILE A 292 16.69 -20.91 7.54
N GLU A 293 15.94 -21.46 8.50
CA GLU A 293 16.48 -22.28 9.59
C GLU A 293 17.17 -23.57 9.09
N ASN A 294 16.66 -24.17 8.01
CA ASN A 294 17.21 -25.40 7.46
C ASN A 294 18.36 -25.16 6.47
N SER A 295 18.36 -24.01 5.78
CA SER A 295 19.35 -23.74 4.71
C SER A 295 20.61 -23.03 5.22
N PHE A 296 20.55 -22.38 6.37
CA PHE A 296 21.64 -21.58 6.92
C PHE A 296 22.01 -22.06 8.33
N CYS A 297 23.31 -22.26 8.58
CA CYS A 297 23.81 -22.81 9.83
C CYS A 297 23.60 -21.85 11.02
N CYS A 298 24.07 -22.30 12.19
CA CYS A 298 24.50 -21.39 13.24
C CYS A 298 23.36 -20.58 13.89
N GLY A 299 22.13 -21.10 13.84
CA GLY A 299 20.95 -20.48 14.46
C GLY A 299 20.31 -19.37 13.63
N ALA A 300 20.55 -19.33 12.32
CA ALA A 300 19.86 -18.41 11.42
C ALA A 300 18.33 -18.55 11.58
N SER A 301 17.64 -17.44 11.81
CA SER A 301 16.20 -17.41 12.10
C SER A 301 15.61 -16.05 11.73
N VAL A 302 14.28 -16.02 11.64
CA VAL A 302 13.47 -14.83 11.33
C VAL A 302 12.25 -14.76 12.24
N ASP A 303 11.78 -13.56 12.52
CA ASP A 303 10.49 -13.38 13.18
C ASP A 303 9.38 -13.27 12.13
N THR A 304 8.18 -13.72 12.49
CA THR A 304 7.02 -13.67 11.60
C THR A 304 5.82 -13.03 12.29
N LEU A 305 4.96 -12.35 11.53
CA LEU A 305 3.70 -11.81 12.02
C LEU A 305 2.59 -12.03 11.00
N LEU A 306 1.43 -12.49 11.46
CA LEU A 306 0.24 -12.61 10.62
C LEU A 306 -0.75 -11.49 10.97
N ILE A 307 -1.18 -10.75 9.95
CA ILE A 307 -2.20 -9.71 10.08
C ILE A 307 -3.37 -10.05 9.17
N GLY A 308 -4.58 -9.88 9.67
CA GLY A 308 -5.80 -9.88 8.87
C GLY A 308 -6.34 -8.46 8.71
N VAL A 309 -6.97 -8.16 7.57
CA VAL A 309 -7.62 -6.87 7.32
C VAL A 309 -9.08 -7.08 6.94
N ASP A 310 -10.00 -6.39 7.63
CA ASP A 310 -11.37 -6.22 7.17
C ASP A 310 -11.42 -5.10 6.12
N THR A 311 -11.60 -5.46 4.86
CA THR A 311 -11.58 -4.51 3.72
C THR A 311 -12.79 -3.56 3.66
N ASP A 312 -13.79 -3.80 4.50
CA ASP A 312 -14.96 -2.91 4.65
C ASP A 312 -14.63 -1.71 5.53
N THR A 313 -13.79 -1.90 6.56
CA THR A 313 -13.53 -0.93 7.63
C THR A 313 -12.06 -0.53 7.75
N ASP A 314 -11.18 -1.22 7.02
CA ASP A 314 -9.72 -1.22 7.16
C ASP A 314 -9.22 -1.57 8.58
N ALA A 315 -10.07 -2.16 9.43
CA ALA A 315 -9.67 -2.63 10.75
C ALA A 315 -8.73 -3.85 10.62
N ILE A 316 -7.70 -3.90 11.45
CA ILE A 316 -6.78 -5.04 11.48
C ILE A 316 -7.10 -6.04 12.59
N LYS A 317 -6.76 -7.30 12.33
CA LYS A 317 -6.58 -8.36 13.30
C LYS A 317 -5.11 -8.71 13.37
N VAL A 318 -4.49 -8.61 14.54
CA VAL A 318 -3.07 -8.96 14.71
C VAL A 318 -2.96 -10.26 15.49
N HIS A 319 -2.40 -11.30 14.87
CA HIS A 319 -2.14 -12.57 15.53
C HIS A 319 -0.88 -12.46 16.37
N VAL A 320 -0.99 -12.65 17.68
CA VAL A 320 0.08 -12.41 18.64
C VAL A 320 0.96 -13.67 18.72
N PRO A 321 2.24 -13.63 18.34
CA PRO A 321 3.14 -14.76 18.48
C PRO A 321 3.40 -15.09 19.96
N ASP A 322 3.84 -16.31 20.24
CA ASP A 322 4.32 -16.70 21.57
C ASP A 322 5.80 -16.37 21.80
N ALA A 323 6.38 -16.79 22.93
CA ALA A 323 7.79 -16.51 23.24
C ALA A 323 8.78 -17.20 22.29
N ALA A 324 8.35 -18.27 21.60
CA ALA A 324 9.12 -18.95 20.56
C ALA A 324 8.90 -18.33 19.17
N GLY A 325 8.02 -17.32 19.04
CA GLY A 325 7.65 -16.72 17.77
C GLY A 325 6.59 -17.52 17.00
N GLU A 326 5.98 -18.53 17.61
CA GLU A 326 4.93 -19.32 16.98
C GLU A 326 3.61 -18.57 16.95
N THR A 327 2.95 -18.57 15.79
CA THR A 327 1.70 -17.84 15.57
C THR A 327 0.52 -18.80 15.58
N ASN A 328 -0.56 -18.43 16.27
CA ASN A 328 -1.78 -19.21 16.35
C ASN A 328 -2.99 -18.41 15.81
N LEU A 329 -3.82 -19.06 14.98
CA LEU A 329 -4.98 -18.41 14.36
C LEU A 329 -6.07 -18.00 15.36
N TYR A 330 -6.11 -18.60 16.55
CA TYR A 330 -7.06 -18.28 17.62
C TYR A 330 -6.46 -17.35 18.69
N ARG A 331 -5.22 -16.90 18.50
CA ARG A 331 -4.53 -15.96 19.39
C ARG A 331 -4.34 -14.64 18.67
N PHE A 332 -5.34 -13.76 18.75
CA PHE A 332 -5.32 -12.48 18.05
C PHE A 332 -5.98 -11.35 18.85
N ILE A 333 -5.68 -10.13 18.44
CA ILE A 333 -6.37 -8.92 18.88
C ILE A 333 -7.16 -8.40 17.69
N ASP A 334 -8.46 -8.22 17.87
CA ASP A 334 -9.32 -7.57 16.87
C ASP A 334 -9.40 -6.07 17.16
N ASN A 335 -8.84 -5.26 16.25
CA ASN A 335 -8.73 -3.83 16.50
C ASN A 335 -10.08 -3.11 16.38
N VAL A 336 -11.10 -3.70 15.71
CA VAL A 336 -12.44 -3.09 15.71
C VAL A 336 -13.11 -3.23 17.07
N GLU A 337 -12.87 -4.33 17.79
CA GLU A 337 -13.35 -4.52 19.16
C GLU A 337 -12.61 -3.59 20.12
N LEU A 338 -11.29 -3.47 19.95
CA LEU A 338 -10.46 -2.57 20.74
C LEU A 338 -10.91 -1.11 20.55
N TYR A 339 -11.12 -0.67 19.30
CA TYR A 339 -11.63 0.67 19.00
C TYR A 339 -12.93 0.96 19.75
N ARG A 340 -13.94 0.06 19.66
CA ARG A 340 -15.22 0.22 20.38
C ARG A 340 -15.02 0.31 21.90
N ALA A 341 -14.11 -0.51 22.43
CA ALA A 341 -13.84 -0.55 23.86
C ALA A 341 -13.10 0.70 24.37
N SER A 342 -12.37 1.44 23.52
CA SER A 342 -11.55 2.58 23.93
C SER A 342 -11.95 3.94 23.34
N VAL A 343 -12.93 4.01 22.44
CA VAL A 343 -13.34 5.27 21.78
C VAL A 343 -13.83 6.35 22.74
N ASN A 344 -14.38 5.96 23.90
CA ASN A 344 -14.89 6.89 24.92
C ASN A 344 -13.91 7.15 26.07
N ASP A 345 -12.69 6.62 26.00
CA ASP A 345 -11.66 6.82 27.01
C ASP A 345 -10.88 8.12 26.79
N ASP A 346 -10.05 8.49 27.78
CA ASP A 346 -8.91 9.38 27.53
C ASP A 346 -7.73 8.63 26.86
N ALA A 347 -6.77 9.37 26.31
CA ALA A 347 -5.66 8.80 25.56
C ALA A 347 -4.78 7.84 26.39
N SER A 348 -4.60 8.10 27.69
CA SER A 348 -3.79 7.23 28.55
C SER A 348 -4.49 5.92 28.81
N SER A 349 -5.79 5.98 29.15
CA SER A 349 -6.63 4.80 29.35
C SER A 349 -6.76 3.95 28.08
N ALA A 350 -6.92 4.58 26.91
CA ALA A 350 -6.95 3.89 25.63
C ALA A 350 -5.62 3.16 25.33
N ARG A 351 -4.46 3.79 25.57
CA ARG A 351 -3.15 3.14 25.42
C ARG A 351 -3.01 1.95 26.36
N LEU A 352 -3.45 2.10 27.62
CA LEU A 352 -3.41 1.00 28.58
C LEU A 352 -4.26 -0.20 28.12
N LYS A 353 -5.44 0.05 27.52
CA LYS A 353 -6.27 -1.01 26.94
C LYS A 353 -5.58 -1.74 25.79
N VAL A 354 -4.83 -1.04 24.93
CA VAL A 354 -4.01 -1.67 23.88
C VAL A 354 -2.99 -2.64 24.48
N TYR A 355 -2.20 -2.19 25.46
CA TYR A 355 -1.20 -3.06 26.10
C TYR A 355 -1.84 -4.24 26.83
N ARG A 356 -2.97 -4.02 27.52
CA ARG A 356 -3.71 -5.08 28.20
C ARG A 356 -4.29 -6.09 27.21
N ALA A 357 -4.76 -5.65 26.03
CA ALA A 357 -5.22 -6.55 24.98
C ALA A 357 -4.12 -7.50 24.50
N ILE A 358 -2.87 -7.02 24.39
CA ILE A 358 -1.70 -7.86 24.07
C ILE A 358 -1.45 -8.89 25.16
N GLN A 359 -1.49 -8.49 26.44
CA GLN A 359 -1.32 -9.41 27.56
C GLN A 359 -2.44 -10.47 27.63
N VAL A 360 -3.68 -10.06 27.42
CA VAL A 360 -4.84 -10.98 27.40
C VAL A 360 -4.73 -11.97 26.25
N ALA A 361 -4.40 -11.49 25.04
CA ALA A 361 -4.17 -12.36 23.89
C ALA A 361 -3.05 -13.36 24.20
N SER A 362 -1.95 -12.93 24.83
CA SER A 362 -0.88 -13.83 25.21
C SER A 362 -1.21 -14.87 26.29
N ALA A 363 -2.11 -14.52 27.21
CA ALA A 363 -2.57 -15.41 28.26
C ALA A 363 -3.71 -16.36 27.81
N THR A 364 -4.08 -16.34 26.53
CA THR A 364 -5.17 -17.18 25.99
C THR A 364 -4.87 -18.66 26.23
N THR A 365 -5.88 -19.40 26.67
CA THR A 365 -5.81 -20.86 26.88
C THR A 365 -6.65 -21.61 25.83
N GLY A 366 -6.55 -22.95 25.78
CA GLY A 366 -7.33 -23.75 24.83
C GLY A 366 -6.76 -23.67 23.41
N TRP A 367 -7.62 -23.49 22.39
CA TRP A 367 -7.19 -23.47 20.99
C TRP A 367 -6.23 -22.33 20.64
N GLY A 368 -6.25 -21.22 21.40
CA GLY A 368 -5.33 -20.09 21.25
C GLY A 368 -4.10 -20.14 22.17
N ALA A 369 -3.86 -21.26 22.87
CA ALA A 369 -2.71 -21.38 23.75
C ALA A 369 -1.38 -21.24 23.00
N GLY A 370 -0.39 -20.65 23.67
CA GLY A 370 1.00 -20.57 23.21
C GLY A 370 1.97 -20.51 24.38
N ASN A 371 3.27 -20.62 24.10
CA ASN A 371 4.30 -20.68 25.11
C ASN A 371 4.72 -19.26 25.55
N GLY A 372 3.93 -18.65 26.43
CA GLY A 372 4.25 -17.34 27.03
C GLY A 372 4.13 -16.14 26.10
N ASP A 373 4.70 -15.02 26.56
CA ASP A 373 4.64 -13.72 25.89
C ASP A 373 5.72 -13.58 24.81
N PRO A 374 5.42 -12.92 23.68
CA PRO A 374 6.46 -12.56 22.73
C PRO A 374 7.42 -11.53 23.35
N HIS A 375 8.62 -11.44 22.78
CA HIS A 375 9.64 -10.50 23.26
C HIS A 375 9.13 -9.04 23.24
N GLU A 376 9.69 -8.19 24.10
CA GLU A 376 9.22 -6.81 24.32
C GLU A 376 9.10 -6.01 23.01
N GLY A 377 10.10 -6.12 22.13
CA GLY A 377 10.09 -5.45 20.82
C GLY A 377 8.89 -5.83 19.92
N MET A 378 8.49 -7.11 19.89
CA MET A 378 7.30 -7.56 19.14
C MET A 378 6.03 -6.97 19.75
N ARG A 379 5.92 -6.95 21.10
CA ARG A 379 4.78 -6.33 21.79
C ARG A 379 4.70 -4.83 21.51
N ARG A 380 5.85 -4.14 21.49
CA ARG A 380 5.95 -2.71 21.13
C ARG A 380 5.51 -2.46 19.69
N LEU A 381 5.96 -3.28 18.74
CA LEU A 381 5.54 -3.19 17.34
C LEU A 381 4.02 -3.41 17.20
N ILE A 382 3.48 -4.48 17.79
CA ILE A 382 2.04 -4.79 17.75
C ILE A 382 1.23 -3.63 18.34
N ALA A 383 1.64 -3.07 19.48
CA ALA A 383 0.97 -1.93 20.08
C ALA A 383 0.95 -0.70 19.14
N SER A 384 2.08 -0.38 18.51
CA SER A 384 2.15 0.71 17.53
C SER A 384 1.25 0.47 16.32
N LEU A 385 1.23 -0.75 15.75
CA LEU A 385 0.37 -1.08 14.61
C LEU A 385 -1.12 -0.97 14.95
N LEU A 386 -1.53 -1.44 16.13
CA LEU A 386 -2.90 -1.31 16.62
C LEU A 386 -3.30 0.16 16.78
N ILE A 387 -2.47 0.96 17.46
CA ILE A 387 -2.70 2.40 17.68
C ILE A 387 -2.80 3.15 16.35
N ASN A 388 -1.87 2.89 15.43
CA ASN A 388 -1.88 3.47 14.09
C ASN A 388 -3.18 3.15 13.35
N ASN A 389 -3.62 1.91 13.41
CA ASN A 389 -4.83 1.46 12.73
C ASN A 389 -6.12 2.03 13.34
N LEU A 390 -6.15 2.44 14.63
CA LEU A 390 -7.29 3.18 15.20
C LEU A 390 -7.56 4.48 14.41
N SER A 391 -6.50 5.15 13.94
CA SER A 391 -6.65 6.33 13.07
C SER A 391 -7.26 5.97 11.71
N GLN A 392 -6.96 4.77 11.18
CA GLN A 392 -7.55 4.30 9.92
C GLN A 392 -9.02 3.90 10.08
N ILE A 393 -9.38 3.20 11.17
CA ILE A 393 -10.78 2.90 11.47
C ILE A 393 -11.58 4.20 11.55
N GLU A 394 -11.04 5.22 12.22
CA GLU A 394 -11.67 6.54 12.27
C GLU A 394 -11.70 7.26 10.92
N TYR A 395 -10.66 7.12 10.11
CA TYR A 395 -10.63 7.64 8.75
C TYR A 395 -11.79 7.06 7.93
N VAL A 396 -12.06 5.76 8.05
CA VAL A 396 -13.19 5.14 7.36
C VAL A 396 -14.53 5.61 7.94
N CYS A 397 -14.64 5.64 9.27
CA CYS A 397 -15.85 6.07 9.95
C CYS A 397 -16.25 7.51 9.63
N GLY A 398 -15.28 8.44 9.67
CA GLY A 398 -15.53 9.86 9.48
C GLY A 398 -15.92 10.23 8.05
N ASN A 399 -15.45 9.49 7.05
CA ASN A 399 -15.65 9.82 5.64
C ASN A 399 -16.77 9.02 4.96
N TRP A 400 -17.03 7.78 5.40
CA TRP A 400 -18.04 6.90 4.77
C TRP A 400 -19.10 6.38 5.75
N GLY A 401 -19.18 6.92 6.97
CA GLY A 401 -20.22 6.57 7.94
C GLY A 401 -20.06 5.18 8.56
N GLY A 402 -18.87 4.58 8.45
CA GLY A 402 -18.49 3.38 9.18
C GLY A 402 -17.81 2.30 8.36
N ARG A 403 -18.15 2.20 7.09
CA ARG A 403 -17.51 1.29 6.12
C ARG A 403 -17.50 1.94 4.75
N TYR A 404 -16.62 1.47 3.87
CA TYR A 404 -16.59 1.92 2.50
C TYR A 404 -17.91 1.66 1.76
N ALA A 405 -18.30 2.59 0.88
CA ALA A 405 -19.45 2.39 -0.01
C ALA A 405 -19.12 1.40 -1.16
N ASP A 406 -17.86 1.36 -1.60
CA ASP A 406 -17.33 0.42 -2.56
C ASP A 406 -16.75 -0.81 -1.83
N ILE A 407 -17.62 -1.76 -1.49
CA ILE A 407 -17.26 -2.98 -0.76
C ILE A 407 -16.29 -3.86 -1.56
N GLY A 408 -16.54 -4.01 -2.86
CA GLY A 408 -15.75 -4.85 -3.75
C GLY A 408 -14.66 -4.11 -4.52
N HIS A 409 -14.29 -4.72 -5.65
CA HIS A 409 -13.28 -4.24 -6.59
C HIS A 409 -13.72 -2.95 -7.30
N ALA A 410 -12.84 -1.95 -7.34
CA ALA A 410 -13.05 -0.68 -8.04
C ALA A 410 -11.74 -0.13 -8.64
N GLU A 411 -10.81 -1.00 -9.00
CA GLU A 411 -9.48 -0.65 -9.49
C GLU A 411 -9.52 0.06 -10.85
N ARG A 412 -8.57 0.98 -11.08
CA ARG A 412 -8.47 1.80 -12.31
C ARG A 412 -7.56 1.17 -13.36
N PHE A 413 -6.55 0.41 -12.93
CA PHE A 413 -5.65 -0.33 -13.81
C PHE A 413 -5.04 -1.57 -13.13
N ILE A 414 -4.43 -2.45 -13.92
CA ILE A 414 -3.61 -3.56 -13.43
C ILE A 414 -2.15 -3.11 -13.41
N SER A 415 -1.48 -3.22 -12.28
CA SER A 415 -0.04 -2.98 -12.13
C SER A 415 0.70 -4.30 -12.14
N VAL A 416 1.70 -4.44 -13.03
CA VAL A 416 2.47 -5.68 -13.22
C VAL A 416 3.95 -5.42 -12.97
N GLY A 417 4.62 -6.33 -12.27
CA GLY A 417 6.06 -6.28 -12.05
C GLY A 417 6.42 -5.88 -10.62
N ASP A 418 7.30 -4.90 -10.46
CA ASP A 418 7.73 -4.42 -9.14
C ASP A 418 6.71 -3.44 -8.50
N GLY A 419 5.81 -2.88 -9.31
CA GLY A 419 4.76 -1.97 -8.87
C GLY A 419 5.26 -0.55 -8.59
N PHE A 420 4.31 0.37 -8.46
CA PHE A 420 4.58 1.78 -8.13
C PHE A 420 4.54 1.96 -6.61
N GLU A 421 5.56 2.62 -6.06
CA GLU A 421 5.65 2.95 -4.63
C GLU A 421 4.98 4.28 -4.32
N GLU A 422 4.88 5.15 -5.32
CA GLU A 422 4.28 6.48 -5.27
C GLU A 422 2.77 6.44 -4.97
N PHE A 423 2.10 5.34 -5.32
CA PHE A 423 0.65 5.20 -5.19
C PHE A 423 0.27 4.03 -4.31
N GLN A 424 -0.11 4.34 -3.09
CA GLN A 424 -0.59 3.36 -2.13
C GLN A 424 -1.98 3.75 -1.67
N LEU A 425 -2.96 3.44 -2.52
CA LEU A 425 -4.34 3.84 -2.34
C LEU A 425 -5.25 2.64 -2.54
N ARG A 426 -6.16 2.43 -1.58
CA ARG A 426 -7.24 1.44 -1.65
C ARG A 426 -7.98 1.58 -2.99
N ASN A 427 -8.20 0.47 -3.70
CA ASN A 427 -8.93 0.39 -4.96
C ASN A 427 -8.37 1.27 -6.09
N LEU A 428 -7.09 1.66 -6.05
CA LEU A 428 -6.47 2.33 -7.19
C LEU A 428 -6.03 1.33 -8.28
N ALA A 429 -5.31 0.28 -7.89
CA ALA A 429 -4.75 -0.69 -8.82
C ALA A 429 -4.76 -2.10 -8.25
N TYR A 430 -5.04 -3.08 -9.11
CA TYR A 430 -4.83 -4.49 -8.81
C TYR A 430 -3.36 -4.81 -9.10
N PHE A 431 -2.65 -5.45 -8.17
CA PHE A 431 -1.20 -5.64 -8.31
C PHE A 431 -0.82 -7.10 -8.56
N ALA A 432 -0.26 -7.39 -9.72
CA ALA A 432 0.29 -8.70 -10.07
C ALA A 432 1.83 -8.66 -10.01
N HIS A 433 2.41 -9.12 -8.89
CA HIS A 433 3.86 -9.21 -8.77
C HIS A 433 4.40 -10.42 -9.54
N LEU A 434 5.08 -10.17 -10.65
CA LEU A 434 5.70 -11.22 -11.47
C LEU A 434 6.95 -10.74 -12.19
N HIS A 435 7.85 -11.67 -12.50
CA HIS A 435 8.99 -11.42 -13.38
C HIS A 435 8.81 -12.06 -14.76
N THR A 436 8.01 -13.12 -14.83
CA THR A 436 7.60 -13.83 -16.03
C THR A 436 6.09 -14.08 -15.96
N VAL A 437 5.40 -14.13 -17.10
CA VAL A 437 3.95 -14.40 -17.10
C VAL A 437 3.69 -15.86 -16.77
N GLU A 438 4.64 -16.74 -17.08
CA GLU A 438 4.61 -18.16 -16.80
C GLU A 438 4.52 -18.44 -15.30
N GLU A 439 5.30 -17.71 -14.49
CA GLU A 439 5.28 -17.85 -13.03
C GLU A 439 4.11 -17.07 -12.38
N GLY A 440 3.65 -15.98 -13.01
CA GLY A 440 2.62 -15.08 -12.48
C GLY A 440 1.26 -15.16 -13.15
N ALA A 441 0.99 -16.19 -13.96
CA ALA A 441 -0.25 -16.33 -14.72
C ALA A 441 -1.50 -16.34 -13.82
N PRO A 442 -1.53 -17.06 -12.67
CA PRO A 442 -2.71 -17.07 -11.80
C PRO A 442 -3.09 -15.67 -11.30
N ASP A 443 -2.10 -14.87 -10.89
CA ASP A 443 -2.32 -13.49 -10.44
C ASP A 443 -2.89 -12.62 -11.57
N MET A 444 -2.39 -12.78 -12.79
CA MET A 444 -2.89 -12.05 -13.95
C MET A 444 -4.31 -12.46 -14.34
N ASP A 445 -4.64 -13.76 -14.30
CA ASP A 445 -5.97 -14.26 -14.66
C ASP A 445 -7.05 -13.68 -13.74
N VAL A 446 -6.76 -13.55 -12.43
CA VAL A 446 -7.64 -12.90 -11.46
C VAL A 446 -7.84 -11.42 -11.80
N GLY A 447 -6.76 -10.69 -12.12
CA GLY A 447 -6.84 -9.29 -12.53
C GLY A 447 -7.69 -9.10 -13.79
N ILE A 448 -7.49 -9.94 -14.82
CA ILE A 448 -8.28 -9.89 -16.05
C ILE A 448 -9.76 -10.19 -15.77
N LYS A 449 -10.07 -11.13 -14.88
CA LYS A 449 -11.46 -11.43 -14.48
C LYS A 449 -12.12 -10.22 -13.82
N ILE A 450 -11.41 -9.53 -12.92
CA ILE A 450 -11.91 -8.29 -12.28
C ILE A 450 -12.20 -7.21 -13.34
N PHE A 451 -11.22 -6.93 -14.21
CA PHE A 451 -11.36 -5.89 -15.24
C PHE A 451 -12.31 -6.24 -16.39
N SER A 452 -12.60 -7.53 -16.59
CA SER A 452 -13.67 -7.96 -17.50
C SER A 452 -15.03 -7.42 -17.02
N ASN A 453 -15.26 -7.43 -15.71
CA ASN A 453 -16.48 -6.89 -15.11
C ASN A 453 -16.44 -5.36 -15.03
N LEU A 454 -15.31 -4.79 -14.58
CA LEU A 454 -15.18 -3.34 -14.39
C LEU A 454 -15.16 -2.58 -15.71
N ASN A 455 -14.43 -3.06 -16.73
CA ASN A 455 -14.15 -2.29 -17.95
C ASN A 455 -14.74 -2.92 -19.21
N VAL A 456 -14.42 -4.19 -19.49
CA VAL A 456 -14.76 -4.80 -20.79
C VAL A 456 -16.26 -4.85 -21.03
N ARG A 457 -17.08 -5.17 -20.01
CA ARG A 457 -18.55 -5.19 -20.11
C ARG A 457 -19.19 -3.87 -20.55
N ARG A 458 -18.50 -2.74 -20.31
CA ARG A 458 -18.96 -1.40 -20.72
C ARG A 458 -18.16 -0.83 -21.90
N GLY A 459 -17.41 -1.67 -22.62
CA GLY A 459 -16.66 -1.32 -23.82
C GLY A 459 -15.34 -0.58 -23.59
N LEU A 460 -14.89 -0.44 -22.34
CA LEU A 460 -13.58 0.13 -22.01
C LEU A 460 -12.50 -0.97 -22.00
N PRO A 461 -11.26 -0.67 -22.41
CA PRO A 461 -10.18 -1.63 -22.36
C PRO A 461 -9.69 -1.83 -20.92
N VAL A 462 -8.95 -2.91 -20.72
CA VAL A 462 -8.18 -3.20 -19.51
C VAL A 462 -6.83 -2.50 -19.59
N PRO A 463 -6.55 -1.48 -18.76
CA PRO A 463 -5.25 -0.82 -18.74
C PRO A 463 -4.26 -1.64 -17.91
N VAL A 464 -3.11 -1.97 -18.49
CA VAL A 464 -2.04 -2.73 -17.84
C VAL A 464 -0.76 -1.88 -17.81
N ALA A 465 -0.33 -1.51 -16.62
CA ALA A 465 0.90 -0.77 -16.36
C ALA A 465 2.01 -1.75 -15.96
N ILE A 466 2.90 -2.08 -16.89
CA ILE A 466 4.06 -2.94 -16.67
C ILE A 466 5.21 -2.07 -16.19
N HIS A 467 5.70 -2.36 -14.99
CA HIS A 467 6.70 -1.54 -14.30
C HIS A 467 7.77 -2.41 -13.63
N PHE A 468 9.03 -2.12 -13.91
CA PHE A 468 10.16 -2.78 -13.26
C PHE A 468 11.22 -1.78 -12.80
N ARG A 469 11.89 -2.13 -11.70
CA ARG A 469 12.95 -1.30 -11.12
C ARG A 469 14.33 -1.86 -11.42
N TYR A 470 15.28 -0.98 -11.72
CA TYR A 470 16.67 -1.34 -12.03
C TYR A 470 17.67 -0.65 -11.10
N ASP A 471 18.85 -1.24 -10.92
CA ASP A 471 19.94 -0.59 -10.19
C ASP A 471 20.81 0.18 -11.20
N SER A 472 20.80 1.51 -11.12
CA SER A 472 21.57 2.39 -12.01
C SER A 472 23.08 2.25 -11.85
N ARG A 473 23.55 1.61 -10.76
CA ARG A 473 24.98 1.34 -10.55
C ARG A 473 25.47 0.10 -11.29
N VAL A 474 24.55 -0.75 -11.78
CA VAL A 474 24.90 -2.02 -12.43
C VAL A 474 24.89 -1.83 -13.96
N PRO A 475 26.03 -1.96 -14.65
CA PRO A 475 26.09 -1.80 -16.11
C PRO A 475 25.11 -2.73 -16.85
N GLY A 476 24.40 -2.18 -17.84
CA GLY A 476 23.41 -2.89 -18.63
C GLY A 476 22.11 -3.24 -17.90
N CYS A 477 21.94 -2.86 -16.62
CA CYS A 477 20.78 -3.28 -15.84
C CYS A 477 19.48 -2.62 -16.33
N ARG A 478 19.56 -1.36 -16.75
CA ARG A 478 18.43 -0.63 -17.34
C ARG A 478 17.96 -1.32 -18.61
N GLU A 479 18.87 -1.63 -19.52
CA GLU A 479 18.60 -2.27 -20.82
C GLU A 479 17.96 -3.66 -20.63
N ARG A 480 18.54 -4.50 -19.76
CA ARG A 480 17.96 -5.81 -19.41
C ARG A 480 16.57 -5.70 -18.80
N THR A 481 16.30 -4.61 -18.08
CA THR A 481 14.98 -4.35 -17.47
C THR A 481 13.97 -3.90 -18.52
N MET A 482 14.37 -3.03 -19.47
CA MET A 482 13.52 -2.66 -20.60
C MET A 482 13.18 -3.87 -21.48
N GLU A 483 14.15 -4.74 -21.76
CA GLU A 483 13.91 -6.01 -22.46
C GLU A 483 12.94 -6.92 -21.69
N ARG A 484 13.04 -6.95 -20.36
CA ARG A 484 12.07 -7.67 -19.52
C ARG A 484 10.67 -7.09 -19.67
N CYS A 485 10.49 -5.76 -19.62
CA CYS A 485 9.18 -5.14 -19.87
C CYS A 485 8.59 -5.62 -21.19
N ARG A 486 9.40 -5.62 -22.27
CA ARG A 486 8.98 -6.07 -23.60
C ARG A 486 8.57 -7.54 -23.63
N ARG A 487 9.35 -8.43 -22.99
CA ARG A 487 9.01 -9.86 -22.88
C ARG A 487 7.70 -10.08 -22.13
N VAL A 488 7.52 -9.41 -20.98
CA VAL A 488 6.29 -9.50 -20.18
C VAL A 488 5.09 -9.00 -20.96
N ARG A 489 5.21 -7.85 -21.65
CA ARG A 489 4.14 -7.32 -22.51
C ARG A 489 3.74 -8.31 -23.60
N ALA A 490 4.71 -8.83 -24.36
CA ALA A 490 4.45 -9.79 -25.43
C ALA A 490 3.76 -11.06 -24.90
N ALA A 491 4.18 -11.55 -23.74
CA ALA A 491 3.56 -12.72 -23.09
C ALA A 491 2.12 -12.44 -22.62
N ILE A 492 1.85 -11.25 -22.05
CA ILE A 492 0.50 -10.81 -21.66
C ILE A 492 -0.40 -10.72 -22.90
N GLU A 493 0.04 -10.03 -23.95
CA GLU A 493 -0.73 -9.86 -25.19
C GLU A 493 -1.00 -11.20 -25.88
N THR A 494 -0.06 -12.14 -25.82
CA THR A 494 -0.23 -13.50 -26.37
C THR A 494 -1.23 -14.31 -25.57
N ARG A 495 -1.12 -14.30 -24.23
CA ARG A 495 -2.03 -15.03 -23.34
C ARG A 495 -3.47 -14.52 -23.46
N TYR A 496 -3.65 -13.22 -23.59
CA TYR A 496 -4.95 -12.56 -23.69
C TYR A 496 -5.21 -12.01 -25.09
N ALA A 497 -4.87 -12.79 -26.12
CA ALA A 497 -5.01 -12.39 -27.52
C ALA A 497 -6.45 -11.96 -27.89
N GLU A 498 -7.46 -12.60 -27.26
CA GLU A 498 -8.88 -12.27 -27.43
C GLU A 498 -9.23 -10.84 -26.95
N LEU A 499 -8.48 -10.28 -25.99
CA LEU A 499 -8.63 -8.90 -25.54
C LEU A 499 -7.68 -7.96 -26.28
N SER A 500 -6.45 -8.40 -26.57
CA SER A 500 -5.43 -7.60 -27.24
C SER A 500 -5.78 -7.28 -28.69
N ARG A 501 -6.18 -8.28 -29.48
CA ARG A 501 -6.53 -8.10 -30.91
C ARG A 501 -7.61 -7.02 -31.16
N PRO A 502 -8.72 -6.98 -30.40
CA PRO A 502 -9.70 -5.91 -30.54
C PRO A 502 -9.30 -4.60 -29.82
N GLY A 503 -8.12 -4.49 -29.21
CA GLY A 503 -7.72 -3.29 -28.45
C GLY A 503 -8.45 -3.14 -27.10
N LEU A 504 -9.03 -4.22 -26.57
CA LEU A 504 -9.63 -4.25 -25.23
C LEU A 504 -8.59 -4.50 -24.11
N LEU A 505 -7.31 -4.55 -24.46
CA LEU A 505 -6.18 -4.62 -23.54
C LEU A 505 -5.16 -3.58 -23.99
N VAL A 506 -4.81 -2.64 -23.12
CA VAL A 506 -3.82 -1.60 -23.41
C VAL A 506 -2.67 -1.71 -22.43
N CYS A 507 -1.49 -2.05 -22.94
CA CYS A 507 -0.28 -2.23 -22.15
C CYS A 507 0.66 -1.03 -22.30
N ALA A 508 1.06 -0.42 -21.19
CA ALA A 508 2.17 0.53 -21.17
C ALA A 508 3.33 -0.04 -20.35
N MET A 509 4.54 0.31 -20.76
CA MET A 509 5.78 -0.17 -20.14
C MET A 509 6.57 0.99 -19.58
N THR A 510 7.02 0.84 -18.34
CA THR A 510 7.86 1.82 -17.66
C THR A 510 9.00 1.14 -16.91
N VAL A 511 10.10 1.85 -16.71
CA VAL A 511 11.21 1.44 -15.84
C VAL A 511 11.56 2.57 -14.88
N GLN A 512 12.15 2.24 -13.74
CA GLN A 512 12.55 3.24 -12.75
C GLN A 512 13.79 2.80 -11.97
N GLY A 513 14.65 3.74 -11.59
CA GLY A 513 15.75 3.46 -10.68
C GLY A 513 15.26 2.99 -9.30
N LYS A 514 15.99 2.04 -8.68
CA LYS A 514 15.72 1.58 -7.30
C LYS A 514 15.93 2.67 -6.23
N ARG A 515 16.63 3.75 -6.55
CA ARG A 515 16.81 4.86 -5.62
C ARG A 515 15.47 5.57 -5.41
N PRO A 516 15.05 5.85 -4.16
CA PRO A 516 13.86 6.67 -3.91
C PRO A 516 13.91 7.98 -4.70
N GLY A 517 12.78 8.39 -5.28
CA GLY A 517 12.67 9.60 -6.09
C GLY A 517 13.27 9.51 -7.50
N SER A 518 13.68 8.33 -7.97
CA SER A 518 14.07 8.18 -9.38
C SER A 518 12.86 8.45 -10.30
N PRO A 519 13.04 9.13 -11.45
CA PRO A 519 11.95 9.38 -12.38
C PRO A 519 11.42 8.07 -12.99
N ILE A 520 10.13 8.03 -13.31
CA ILE A 520 9.52 6.92 -14.05
C ILE A 520 9.76 7.17 -15.54
N GLU A 521 10.45 6.24 -16.19
CA GLU A 521 10.82 6.35 -17.60
C GLU A 521 9.91 5.46 -18.46
N PRO A 522 9.20 6.02 -19.47
CA PRO A 522 8.49 5.20 -20.43
C PRO A 522 9.46 4.39 -21.28
N VAL A 523 9.08 3.16 -21.60
CA VAL A 523 9.82 2.30 -22.53
C VAL A 523 9.18 2.43 -23.91
N GLU A 524 9.86 3.13 -24.81
CA GLU A 524 9.41 3.26 -26.20
C GLU A 524 9.37 1.89 -26.90
N GLU A 525 8.37 1.76 -27.79
CA GLU A 525 8.36 0.69 -28.76
C GLU A 525 9.46 0.97 -29.79
N ASN A 526 10.35 0.02 -30.02
CA ASN A 526 11.09 0.02 -31.29
C ASN A 526 10.01 -0.11 -32.38
N GLY A 527 9.92 0.88 -33.28
CA GLY A 527 8.80 1.16 -34.19
C GLY A 527 8.40 0.05 -35.18
N ALA A 528 8.05 -1.14 -34.70
CA ALA A 528 7.51 -2.26 -35.47
C ALA A 528 5.96 -2.31 -35.42
N SER A 529 5.31 -1.51 -34.57
CA SER A 529 3.84 -1.41 -34.48
C SER A 529 3.24 -0.39 -35.45
N ALA A 530 4.03 0.60 -35.90
CA ALA A 530 3.60 1.58 -36.91
C ALA A 530 3.35 0.97 -38.31
N ALA A 531 3.68 -0.31 -38.53
CA ALA A 531 3.49 -1.01 -39.80
C ALA A 531 2.24 -1.93 -39.84
N ARG A 532 1.35 -1.89 -38.83
CA ARG A 532 0.10 -2.67 -38.85
C ARG A 532 -1.09 -1.96 -39.50
N GLY A 533 -0.86 -0.81 -40.13
CA GLY A 533 -1.85 -0.07 -40.94
C GLY A 533 -1.82 -0.39 -42.45
N GLU A 534 -0.89 -1.21 -42.93
CA GLU A 534 -0.81 -1.61 -44.34
C GLU A 534 -0.82 -3.13 -44.48
N ARG A 535 -2.01 -3.72 -44.46
CA ARG A 535 -2.39 -4.90 -45.26
C ARG A 535 -3.88 -5.17 -45.21
#